data_AF-A0A9D9N027-F1
#
_entry.id   AF-A0A9D9N027-F1
#
_cell.length_a   1.000
_cell.length_b   1.000
_cell.length_c   1.000
_cell.angle_alpha   90.00
_cell.angle_beta   90.00
_cell.angle_gamma   90.00
#
_symmetry.space_group_name_H-M   'P 1'
#
loop_
_entity.id
_entity.type
_entity.pdbx_description
1 polymer ?
#
loop_
_entity_poly.entity_id
_entity_poly.type
_entity_poly.pdbx_seq_one_letter_code
_entity_poly.pdbx_strand_id
1 'polypeptide(L)'
;MLKLQTPVDAGKSPVEISYKDKITVIGSCFADNVGKKMEEAGFDVCINPFGTLYNPQSIANSLERLVSCREFTAADCQPMGSGAELICSFSHHTSFARRSEEEFLENANARLREASSFYRTSTKVIVTLGTSWCYRYIAGDMVVSNCLKRNAREFSRELMSPETTVDVLSKAIEASDAVFFLTVSPIRHLKDGAHGNQLSKAALLLAEEELCRRFPGRCIYFPSYEIMLDELRDYRFYAEDMVHPSDQAVGYIWERFCDFALAEDQRPILAAGEKEFRQSRHRPMH
;
A
#
# COMPACT_ATOMS: atom_id res chain seq x y z
N MET A 1 0.04 19.34 -35.12
CA MET A 1 0.49 19.86 -33.82
C MET A 1 1.35 18.78 -33.18
N LEU A 2 2.56 19.11 -32.71
CA LEU A 2 3.43 18.14 -32.04
C LEU A 2 2.80 17.78 -30.68
N LYS A 3 2.52 16.50 -30.42
CA LYS A 3 2.05 16.03 -29.11
C LYS A 3 3.28 15.86 -28.20
N LEU A 4 3.39 16.71 -27.17
CA LEU A 4 4.49 16.71 -26.20
C LEU A 4 4.16 15.98 -24.89
N GLN A 5 2.98 15.36 -24.83
CA GLN A 5 2.51 14.60 -23.68
C GLN A 5 2.07 13.20 -24.13
N THR A 6 2.37 12.21 -23.31
CA THR A 6 1.95 10.81 -23.47
C THR A 6 0.99 10.46 -22.34
N PRO A 7 -0.30 10.83 -22.46
CA PRO A 7 -1.29 10.49 -21.45
C PRO A 7 -1.44 8.97 -21.36
N VAL A 8 -1.44 8.46 -20.14
CA VAL A 8 -1.68 7.07 -19.82
C VAL A 8 -3.19 6.85 -19.84
N ASP A 9 -3.62 5.90 -20.66
CA ASP A 9 -5.01 5.48 -20.70
C ASP A 9 -5.29 4.51 -19.54
N ALA A 10 -5.85 5.05 -18.47
CA ALA A 10 -6.34 4.25 -17.35
C ALA A 10 -7.71 3.61 -17.65
N GLY A 11 -8.41 4.04 -18.71
CA GLY A 11 -9.78 3.63 -18.99
C GLY A 11 -10.76 4.00 -17.87
N LYS A 12 -11.83 3.22 -17.76
CA LYS A 12 -12.80 3.26 -16.66
C LYS A 12 -12.80 1.91 -15.97
N SER A 13 -12.82 1.93 -14.65
CA SER A 13 -12.92 0.71 -13.86
C SER A 13 -14.27 0.02 -14.14
N PRO A 14 -14.30 -1.31 -14.33
CA PRO A 14 -15.54 -2.05 -14.47
C PRO A 14 -16.35 -2.11 -13.16
N VAL A 15 -15.73 -1.75 -12.04
CA VAL A 15 -16.35 -1.67 -10.72
C VAL A 15 -16.04 -0.32 -10.11
N GLU A 16 -17.08 0.40 -9.70
CA GLU A 16 -16.92 1.72 -9.11
C GLU A 16 -16.69 1.64 -7.59
N ILE A 17 -16.12 2.72 -7.07
CA ILE A 17 -16.02 3.09 -5.66
C ILE A 17 -17.05 4.18 -5.37
N SER A 18 -17.67 4.11 -4.21
CA SER A 18 -18.64 5.07 -3.70
C SER A 18 -18.44 5.34 -2.21
N TYR A 19 -19.12 6.35 -1.67
CA TYR A 19 -19.10 6.66 -0.24
C TYR A 19 -19.80 5.62 0.66
N LYS A 20 -20.44 4.61 0.06
CA LYS A 20 -21.03 3.47 0.80
C LYS A 20 -20.03 2.34 1.02
N ASP A 21 -18.90 2.38 0.30
CA ASP A 21 -17.89 1.35 0.38
C ASP A 21 -17.06 1.48 1.66
N LYS A 22 -16.71 0.34 2.24
CA LYS A 22 -15.70 0.22 3.29
C LYS A 22 -14.41 -0.26 2.66
N ILE A 23 -13.36 0.54 2.77
CA ILE A 23 -12.18 0.38 1.91
C ILE A 23 -10.94 0.13 2.76
N THR A 24 -10.35 -1.06 2.64
CA THR A 24 -9.02 -1.30 3.23
C THR A 24 -7.95 -0.87 2.24
N VAL A 25 -7.00 -0.04 2.68
CA VAL A 25 -5.85 0.38 1.88
C VAL A 25 -4.60 -0.21 2.49
N ILE A 26 -3.82 -0.98 1.71
CA ILE A 26 -2.62 -1.65 2.20
C ILE A 26 -1.49 -1.58 1.17
N GLY A 27 -0.26 -1.34 1.63
CA GLY A 27 0.92 -1.32 0.78
C GLY A 27 1.89 -0.19 1.10
N SER A 28 2.59 0.28 0.06
CA SER A 28 3.74 1.20 0.18
C SER A 28 3.37 2.56 0.78
N CYS A 29 4.35 3.45 1.02
CA CYS A 29 4.06 4.81 1.51
C CYS A 29 3.10 5.57 0.58
N PHE A 30 3.08 5.22 -0.71
CA PHE A 30 2.12 5.78 -1.65
C PHE A 30 0.67 5.36 -1.32
N ALA A 31 0.47 4.17 -0.77
CA ALA A 31 -0.82 3.73 -0.24
C ALA A 31 -1.27 4.60 0.93
N ASP A 32 -0.36 4.99 1.83
CA ASP A 32 -0.67 5.92 2.93
C ASP A 32 -1.10 7.28 2.39
N ASN A 33 -0.41 7.80 1.37
CA ASN A 33 -0.75 9.07 0.73
C ASN A 33 -2.15 9.05 0.07
N VAL A 34 -2.44 8.01 -0.72
CA VAL A 34 -3.76 7.85 -1.37
C VAL A 34 -4.84 7.58 -0.32
N GLY A 35 -4.60 6.69 0.64
CA GLY A 35 -5.52 6.41 1.73
C GLY A 35 -5.85 7.67 2.53
N LYS A 36 -4.86 8.51 2.81
CA LYS A 36 -5.07 9.80 3.45
C LYS A 36 -5.92 10.72 2.58
N LYS A 37 -5.70 10.80 1.26
CA LYS A 37 -6.59 11.55 0.36
C LYS A 37 -8.04 11.07 0.44
N MET A 38 -8.25 9.76 0.55
CA MET A 38 -9.58 9.19 0.74
C MET A 38 -10.19 9.56 2.09
N GLU A 39 -9.43 9.47 3.19
CA GLU A 39 -9.88 9.90 4.52
C GLU A 39 -10.23 11.40 4.54
N GLU A 40 -9.35 12.24 3.98
CA GLU A 40 -9.55 13.70 3.84
C GLU A 40 -10.80 14.03 3.00
N ALA A 41 -11.14 13.19 2.02
CA ALA A 41 -12.33 13.30 1.19
C ALA A 41 -13.59 12.69 1.84
N GLY A 42 -13.49 12.06 3.02
CA GLY A 42 -14.62 11.51 3.79
C GLY A 42 -15.01 10.07 3.45
N PHE A 43 -14.13 9.29 2.79
CA PHE A 43 -14.36 7.86 2.60
C PHE A 43 -14.16 7.07 3.92
N ASP A 44 -14.90 5.98 4.07
CA ASP A 44 -14.72 5.04 5.19
C ASP A 44 -13.54 4.09 4.89
N VAL A 45 -12.35 4.43 5.40
CA VAL A 45 -11.08 3.75 5.08
C VAL A 45 -10.36 3.20 6.30
N CYS A 46 -9.72 2.03 6.13
CA CYS A 46 -8.73 1.49 7.07
C CYS A 46 -7.38 1.40 6.36
N ILE A 47 -6.45 2.28 6.74
CA ILE A 47 -5.17 2.45 6.06
C ILE A 47 -4.08 1.70 6.83
N ASN A 48 -3.31 0.88 6.10
CA ASN A 48 -2.09 0.18 6.52
C ASN A 48 -2.13 -0.26 8.00
N PRO A 49 -2.95 -1.26 8.35
CA PRO A 49 -3.20 -1.63 9.75
C PRO A 49 -1.97 -2.18 10.48
N PHE A 50 -0.91 -2.53 9.77
CA PHE A 50 0.40 -2.95 10.33
C PHE A 50 1.52 -1.95 9.98
N GLY A 51 1.14 -0.77 9.48
CA GLY A 51 2.03 0.22 8.88
C GLY A 51 2.42 -0.13 7.44
N THR A 52 3.29 0.68 6.86
CA THR A 52 3.67 0.57 5.45
C THR A 52 4.34 -0.76 5.10
N LEU A 53 3.87 -1.41 4.03
CA LEU A 53 4.37 -2.69 3.52
C LEU A 53 4.73 -2.56 2.05
N TYR A 54 5.82 -3.18 1.59
CA TYR A 54 6.27 -2.97 0.21
C TYR A 54 6.18 -4.20 -0.68
N ASN A 55 6.42 -5.38 -0.12
CA ASN A 55 6.52 -6.61 -0.92
C ASN A 55 5.23 -7.43 -0.86
N PRO A 56 4.95 -8.24 -1.91
CA PRO A 56 3.70 -9.00 -2.00
C PRO A 56 3.49 -10.00 -0.85
N GLN A 57 4.53 -10.73 -0.44
CA GLN A 57 4.42 -11.72 0.62
C GLN A 57 4.03 -11.08 1.96
N SER A 58 4.64 -9.96 2.31
CA SER A 58 4.29 -9.21 3.52
C SER A 58 2.85 -8.74 3.52
N ILE A 59 2.37 -8.23 2.38
CA ILE A 59 0.97 -7.81 2.23
C ILE A 59 0.02 -9.00 2.34
N ALA A 60 0.33 -10.12 1.67
CA ALA A 60 -0.44 -11.36 1.77
C ALA A 60 -0.53 -11.87 3.23
N ASN A 61 0.60 -11.91 3.95
CA ASN A 61 0.64 -12.31 5.35
C ASN A 61 -0.22 -11.40 6.25
N SER A 62 -0.21 -10.09 5.97
CA SER A 62 -1.03 -9.12 6.68
C SER A 62 -2.53 -9.33 6.41
N LEU A 63 -2.92 -9.55 5.15
CA LEU A 63 -4.31 -9.85 4.79
C LEU A 63 -4.79 -11.15 5.44
N GLU A 64 -3.98 -12.22 5.39
CA GLU A 64 -4.27 -13.49 6.08
C GLU A 64 -4.46 -13.28 7.59
N ARG A 65 -3.64 -12.42 8.22
CA ARG A 65 -3.79 -12.12 9.63
C ARG A 65 -5.05 -11.30 9.95
N LEU A 66 -5.50 -10.42 9.05
CA LEU A 66 -6.79 -9.72 9.19
C LEU A 66 -7.99 -10.69 9.08
N VAL A 67 -7.90 -11.69 8.18
CA VAL A 67 -8.94 -12.72 8.03
C VAL A 67 -9.03 -13.57 9.30
N SER A 68 -7.89 -14.15 9.71
CA SER A 68 -7.81 -15.06 10.86
C SER A 68 -7.96 -14.35 12.20
N CYS A 69 -7.68 -13.05 12.28
CA CYS A 69 -7.57 -12.28 13.51
C CYS A 69 -6.62 -12.94 14.53
N ARG A 70 -5.57 -13.64 14.07
CA ARG A 70 -4.58 -14.28 14.94
C ARG A 70 -3.75 -13.21 15.66
N GLU A 71 -3.97 -13.08 16.96
CA GLU A 71 -3.24 -12.14 17.81
C GLU A 71 -1.72 -12.39 17.79
N PHE A 72 -0.97 -11.30 17.94
CA PHE A 72 0.45 -11.33 18.20
C PHE A 72 0.69 -11.76 19.65
N THR A 73 1.76 -12.51 19.85
CA THR A 73 2.20 -13.05 21.13
C THR A 73 3.66 -12.66 21.39
N ALA A 74 4.17 -12.97 22.58
CA ALA A 74 5.60 -12.77 22.89
C ALA A 74 6.53 -13.44 21.86
N ALA A 75 6.11 -14.51 21.18
CA ALA A 75 6.90 -15.15 20.12
C ALA A 75 7.03 -14.28 18.84
N ASP A 76 6.11 -13.34 18.62
CA ASP A 76 6.16 -12.39 17.51
C ASP A 76 7.03 -11.15 17.85
N CYS A 77 7.33 -10.92 19.14
CA CYS A 77 8.13 -9.78 19.61
C CYS A 77 9.60 -9.93 19.19
N GLN A 78 10.16 -8.83 18.70
CA GLN A 78 11.54 -8.74 18.22
C GLN A 78 12.14 -7.41 18.68
N PRO A 79 13.33 -7.43 19.30
CA PRO A 79 14.03 -6.20 19.62
C PRO A 79 14.55 -5.56 18.34
N MET A 80 14.40 -4.24 18.25
CA MET A 80 15.00 -3.44 17.20
C MET A 80 16.51 -3.34 17.38
N GLY A 81 17.24 -3.28 16.27
CA GLY A 81 18.68 -3.08 16.27
C GLY A 81 19.10 -1.63 16.51
N SER A 82 20.42 -1.39 16.40
CA SER A 82 21.04 -0.05 16.48
C SER A 82 20.79 0.70 17.80
N GLY A 83 20.70 -0.01 18.92
CA GLY A 83 20.58 0.60 20.25
C GLY A 83 19.27 1.33 20.52
N ALA A 84 18.21 1.04 19.75
CA ALA A 84 16.94 1.73 19.89
C ALA A 84 16.18 1.39 21.19
N GLU A 85 16.49 0.26 21.84
CA GLU A 85 15.76 -0.26 23.02
C GLU A 85 14.23 -0.31 22.82
N LEU A 86 13.80 -0.65 21.59
CA LEU A 86 12.39 -0.78 21.25
C LEU A 86 12.06 -2.22 20.83
N ILE A 87 10.81 -2.63 21.09
CA ILE A 87 10.21 -3.89 20.67
C ILE A 87 9.25 -3.63 19.52
N CYS A 88 9.28 -4.50 18.52
CA CYS A 88 8.32 -4.54 17.42
C CYS A 88 8.11 -6.01 16.99
N SER A 89 7.56 -6.25 15.80
CA SER A 89 7.60 -7.58 15.16
C SER A 89 8.06 -7.46 13.71
N PHE A 90 8.50 -8.56 13.13
CA PHE A 90 8.80 -8.64 11.70
C PHE A 90 7.61 -8.39 10.78
N SER A 91 6.37 -8.40 11.30
CA SER A 91 5.15 -8.16 10.53
C SER A 91 4.76 -6.67 10.43
N HIS A 92 5.45 -5.79 11.17
CA HIS A 92 5.04 -4.39 11.32
C HIS A 92 6.10 -3.40 10.84
N HIS A 93 5.63 -2.23 10.41
CA HIS A 93 6.48 -1.05 10.23
C HIS A 93 7.01 -0.55 11.59
N THR A 94 8.15 0.16 11.58
CA THR A 94 8.78 0.68 12.81
C THR A 94 7.93 1.69 13.58
N SER A 95 6.86 2.23 12.99
CA SER A 95 5.88 3.08 13.71
C SER A 95 5.12 2.34 14.81
N PHE A 96 5.08 1.01 14.77
CA PHE A 96 4.47 0.18 15.82
C PHE A 96 5.42 -0.10 16.98
N ALA A 97 6.69 0.28 16.87
CA ALA A 97 7.66 -0.03 17.91
C ALA A 97 7.30 0.64 19.25
N ARG A 98 7.45 -0.10 20.36
CA ARG A 98 7.16 0.36 21.73
C ARG A 98 8.32 0.04 22.67
N ARG A 99 8.26 0.53 23.91
CA ARG A 99 9.37 0.39 24.87
C ARG A 99 9.40 -0.97 25.55
N SER A 100 8.25 -1.66 25.62
CA SER A 100 8.17 -3.02 26.16
C SER A 100 7.37 -3.96 25.27
N GLU A 101 7.51 -5.27 25.52
CA GLU A 101 6.71 -6.30 24.83
C GLU A 101 5.22 -6.12 25.13
N GLU A 102 4.87 -5.82 26.38
CA GLU A 102 3.48 -5.61 26.80
C GLU A 102 2.84 -4.43 26.06
N GLU A 103 3.52 -3.28 26.03
CA GLU A 103 3.05 -2.10 25.30
C GLU A 103 2.90 -2.37 23.80
N PHE A 104 3.85 -3.10 23.22
CA PHE A 104 3.80 -3.48 21.80
C PHE A 104 2.61 -4.39 21.52
N LEU A 105 2.44 -5.46 22.31
CA LEU A 105 1.37 -6.43 22.11
C LEU A 105 -0.01 -5.82 22.33
N GLU A 106 -0.17 -4.97 23.35
CA GLU A 106 -1.42 -4.25 23.57
C GLU A 106 -1.76 -3.38 22.36
N ASN A 107 -0.80 -2.58 21.88
CA ASN A 107 -1.00 -1.71 20.73
C ASN A 107 -1.30 -2.50 19.44
N ALA A 108 -0.48 -3.50 19.14
CA ALA A 108 -0.58 -4.31 17.92
C ALA A 108 -1.90 -5.10 17.90
N ASN A 109 -2.29 -5.73 19.00
CA ASN A 109 -3.51 -6.53 19.07
C ASN A 109 -4.78 -5.66 19.13
N ALA A 110 -4.73 -4.48 19.75
CA ALA A 110 -5.83 -3.52 19.66
C ALA A 110 -6.07 -3.09 18.20
N ARG A 111 -5.00 -2.72 17.48
CA ARG A 111 -5.11 -2.35 16.06
C ARG A 111 -5.54 -3.51 15.18
N LEU A 112 -5.03 -4.72 15.44
CA LEU A 112 -5.42 -5.93 14.71
C LEU A 112 -6.91 -6.21 14.87
N ARG A 113 -7.46 -6.15 16.09
CA ARG A 113 -8.88 -6.42 16.33
C ARG A 113 -9.78 -5.42 15.61
N GLU A 114 -9.46 -4.13 15.70
CA GLU A 114 -10.15 -3.06 14.98
C GLU A 114 -10.11 -3.29 13.46
N ALA A 115 -8.90 -3.49 12.91
CA ALA A 115 -8.70 -3.66 11.48
C ALA A 115 -9.31 -4.96 10.95
N SER A 116 -9.28 -6.05 11.71
CA SER A 116 -9.91 -7.32 11.33
C SER A 116 -11.43 -7.19 11.28
N SER A 117 -12.02 -6.47 12.24
CA SER A 117 -13.46 -6.16 12.23
C SER A 117 -13.84 -5.31 11.01
N PHE A 118 -13.02 -4.31 10.69
CA PHE A 118 -13.23 -3.47 9.51
C PHE A 118 -13.13 -4.30 8.22
N TYR A 119 -12.02 -5.06 8.07
CA TYR A 119 -11.69 -5.83 6.88
C TYR A 119 -12.77 -6.85 6.50
N ARG A 120 -13.39 -7.50 7.50
CA ARG A 120 -14.52 -8.43 7.28
C ARG A 120 -15.74 -7.77 6.63
N THR A 121 -15.88 -6.46 6.78
CA THR A 121 -16.97 -5.67 6.18
C THR A 121 -16.53 -4.85 4.98
N SER A 122 -15.25 -4.94 4.59
CA SER A 122 -14.73 -4.21 3.45
C SER A 122 -15.32 -4.73 2.15
N THR A 123 -15.86 -3.82 1.35
CA THR A 123 -16.33 -4.12 -0.01
C THR A 123 -15.21 -3.98 -1.02
N LYS A 124 -14.21 -3.12 -0.72
CA LYS A 124 -13.04 -2.86 -1.57
C LYS A 124 -11.75 -3.00 -0.78
N VAL A 125 -10.70 -3.47 -1.46
CA VAL A 125 -9.33 -3.49 -0.95
C VAL A 125 -8.42 -2.86 -1.99
N ILE A 126 -7.64 -1.84 -1.61
CA ILE A 126 -6.62 -1.24 -2.47
C ILE A 126 -5.26 -1.78 -2.03
N VAL A 127 -4.55 -2.43 -2.94
CA VAL A 127 -3.22 -2.99 -2.72
C VAL A 127 -2.20 -2.24 -3.57
N THR A 128 -1.24 -1.60 -2.92
CA THR A 128 -0.17 -0.85 -3.60
C THR A 128 1.18 -1.54 -3.41
N LEU A 129 1.62 -2.31 -4.41
CA LEU A 129 2.88 -3.06 -4.35
C LEU A 129 4.10 -2.14 -4.59
N GLY A 130 5.04 -2.14 -3.66
CA GLY A 130 6.24 -1.30 -3.71
C GLY A 130 7.37 -1.96 -4.50
N THR A 131 7.75 -3.18 -4.11
CA THR A 131 8.91 -3.88 -4.65
C THR A 131 8.71 -5.39 -4.63
N SER A 132 9.25 -6.10 -5.61
CA SER A 132 9.36 -7.56 -5.60
C SER A 132 10.53 -8.06 -4.76
N TRP A 133 11.39 -7.16 -4.26
CA TRP A 133 12.46 -7.55 -3.35
C TRP A 133 11.92 -7.83 -1.95
N CYS A 134 12.16 -9.05 -1.49
CA CYS A 134 11.82 -9.52 -0.16
C CYS A 134 13.08 -9.69 0.69
N TYR A 135 12.91 -9.59 2.00
CA TYR A 135 13.91 -10.01 2.98
C TYR A 135 13.37 -11.21 3.74
N ARG A 136 14.17 -12.26 3.83
CA ARG A 136 13.84 -13.47 4.57
C ARG A 136 14.72 -13.55 5.81
N TYR A 137 14.10 -13.62 6.97
CA TYR A 137 14.80 -13.88 8.23
C TYR A 137 15.27 -15.32 8.24
N ILE A 138 16.59 -15.53 8.26
CA ILE A 138 17.22 -16.83 8.01
C ILE A 138 16.85 -17.83 9.10
N ALA A 139 16.90 -17.42 10.38
CA ALA A 139 16.67 -18.34 11.50
C ALA A 139 15.20 -18.78 11.63
N GLY A 140 14.25 -17.96 11.18
CA GLY A 140 12.81 -18.26 11.24
C GLY A 140 12.21 -18.70 9.90
N ASP A 141 13.02 -18.80 8.85
CA ASP A 141 12.62 -19.09 7.46
C ASP A 141 11.32 -18.38 7.02
N MET A 142 11.27 -17.07 7.25
CA MET A 142 10.08 -16.29 6.96
C MET A 142 10.42 -14.97 6.27
N VAL A 143 9.59 -14.58 5.30
CA VAL A 143 9.67 -13.23 4.73
C VAL A 143 9.16 -12.21 5.75
N VAL A 144 9.93 -11.14 5.92
CA VAL A 144 9.63 -10.09 6.89
C VAL A 144 9.21 -8.81 6.20
N SER A 145 8.28 -8.08 6.81
CA SER A 145 7.86 -6.74 6.38
C SER A 145 8.91 -5.68 6.68
N ASN A 146 9.69 -5.88 7.74
CA ASN A 146 10.72 -4.93 8.16
C ASN A 146 11.87 -5.68 8.85
N CYS A 147 13.12 -5.32 8.53
CA CYS A 147 14.30 -5.90 9.18
C CYS A 147 14.61 -5.26 10.55
N LEU A 148 13.79 -4.30 11.01
CA LEU A 148 13.86 -3.67 12.34
C LEU A 148 15.21 -3.05 12.70
N LYS A 149 15.94 -2.54 11.69
CA LYS A 149 17.32 -2.02 11.82
C LYS A 149 18.30 -3.04 12.45
N ARG A 150 17.98 -4.33 12.40
CA ARG A 150 18.84 -5.43 12.89
C ARG A 150 19.99 -5.71 11.94
N ASN A 151 20.88 -6.64 12.31
CA ASN A 151 22.06 -6.93 11.52
C ASN A 151 21.65 -7.53 10.17
N ALA A 152 22.18 -6.97 9.07
CA ALA A 152 21.86 -7.43 7.72
C ALA A 152 22.20 -8.91 7.49
N ARG A 153 23.15 -9.50 8.24
CA ARG A 153 23.51 -10.92 8.14
C ARG A 153 22.42 -11.87 8.63
N GLU A 154 21.43 -11.37 9.37
CA GLU A 154 20.27 -12.16 9.81
C GLU A 154 19.26 -12.39 8.68
N PHE A 155 19.41 -11.67 7.57
CA PHE A 155 18.46 -11.67 6.47
C PHE A 155 19.13 -12.06 5.15
N SER A 156 18.49 -12.95 4.41
CA SER A 156 18.74 -13.08 2.98
C SER A 156 17.80 -12.15 2.22
N ARG A 157 18.24 -11.72 1.04
CA ARG A 157 17.45 -10.87 0.16
C ARG A 157 17.21 -11.60 -1.15
N GLU A 158 15.97 -11.65 -1.60
CA GLU A 158 15.56 -12.37 -2.80
C GLU A 158 14.59 -11.52 -3.63
N LEU A 159 14.67 -11.66 -4.96
CA LEU A 159 13.69 -11.08 -5.87
C LEU A 159 12.57 -12.10 -6.06
N MET A 160 11.38 -11.78 -5.56
CA MET A 160 10.19 -12.61 -5.72
C MET A 160 9.81 -12.65 -7.20
N SER A 161 9.51 -13.84 -7.71
CA SER A 161 9.06 -13.99 -9.11
C SER A 161 7.60 -13.54 -9.27
N PRO A 162 7.17 -13.22 -10.49
CA PRO A 162 5.77 -12.94 -10.77
C PRO A 162 4.84 -14.09 -10.35
N GLU A 163 5.24 -15.34 -10.60
CA GLU A 163 4.43 -16.53 -10.28
C GLU A 163 4.20 -16.66 -8.77
N THR A 164 5.26 -16.54 -7.97
CA THR A 164 5.13 -16.59 -6.51
C THR A 164 4.27 -15.42 -6.00
N THR A 165 4.39 -14.24 -6.61
CA THR A 165 3.55 -13.06 -6.28
C THR A 165 2.07 -13.34 -6.54
N VAL A 166 1.75 -13.94 -7.69
CA VAL A 166 0.39 -14.35 -8.04
C VAL A 166 -0.13 -15.36 -7.02
N ASP A 167 0.64 -16.41 -6.72
CA ASP A 167 0.20 -17.48 -5.83
C ASP A 167 -0.13 -17.00 -4.41
N VAL A 168 0.66 -16.07 -3.85
CA VAL A 168 0.43 -15.56 -2.49
C VAL A 168 -0.73 -14.58 -2.44
N LEU A 169 -0.88 -13.72 -3.45
CA LEU A 169 -1.97 -12.76 -3.51
C LEU A 169 -3.30 -13.44 -3.89
N SER A 170 -3.30 -14.46 -4.75
CA SER A 170 -4.47 -15.28 -5.07
C SER A 170 -5.14 -15.81 -3.81
N LYS A 171 -4.36 -16.38 -2.88
CA LYS A 171 -4.88 -16.89 -1.60
C LYS A 171 -5.55 -15.80 -0.77
N ALA A 172 -4.97 -14.60 -0.73
CA ALA A 172 -5.53 -13.47 -0.01
C ALA A 172 -6.81 -12.93 -0.67
N ILE A 173 -6.86 -12.91 -2.00
CA ILE A 173 -8.04 -12.51 -2.79
C ILE A 173 -9.19 -13.51 -2.59
N GLU A 174 -8.91 -14.81 -2.61
CA GLU A 174 -9.87 -15.89 -2.40
C GLU A 174 -10.46 -15.90 -0.98
N ALA A 175 -9.71 -15.44 0.01
CA ALA A 175 -10.14 -15.38 1.41
C ALA A 175 -11.07 -14.19 1.75
N SER A 176 -11.40 -13.36 0.76
CA SER A 176 -12.29 -12.21 0.88
C SER A 176 -13.31 -12.23 -0.25
N ASP A 177 -14.46 -11.59 -0.08
CA ASP A 177 -15.43 -11.32 -1.16
C ASP A 177 -15.25 -9.93 -1.77
N ALA A 178 -14.34 -9.12 -1.23
CA ALA A 178 -14.08 -7.77 -1.70
C ALA A 178 -13.53 -7.73 -3.13
N VAL A 179 -13.69 -6.56 -3.77
CA VAL A 179 -13.02 -6.23 -5.03
C VAL A 179 -11.67 -5.58 -4.74
N PHE A 180 -10.62 -6.09 -5.36
CA PHE A 180 -9.24 -5.66 -5.19
C PHE A 180 -8.84 -4.70 -6.30
N PHE A 181 -8.48 -3.48 -5.93
CA PHE A 181 -7.78 -2.54 -6.80
C PHE A 181 -6.29 -2.71 -6.57
N LEU A 182 -5.59 -3.18 -7.61
CA LEU A 182 -4.15 -3.44 -7.59
C LEU A 182 -3.43 -2.28 -8.26
N THR A 183 -2.27 -1.90 -7.74
CA THR A 183 -1.42 -0.89 -8.38
C THR A 183 0.02 -1.04 -7.96
N VAL A 184 0.93 -0.79 -8.89
CA VAL A 184 2.35 -0.69 -8.60
C VAL A 184 2.68 0.72 -8.12
N SER A 185 3.36 0.83 -6.98
CA SER A 185 3.75 2.10 -6.40
C SER A 185 4.62 2.94 -7.35
N PRO A 186 4.39 4.26 -7.50
CA PRO A 186 5.26 5.16 -8.25
C PRO A 186 6.60 5.45 -7.56
N ILE A 187 6.79 5.04 -6.30
CA ILE A 187 8.02 5.27 -5.55
C ILE A 187 9.17 4.43 -6.14
N ARG A 188 10.33 5.07 -6.32
CA ARG A 188 11.54 4.44 -6.88
C ARG A 188 12.33 3.70 -5.80
N HIS A 189 12.57 2.40 -5.97
CA HIS A 189 13.43 1.62 -5.09
C HIS A 189 14.86 1.53 -5.63
N LEU A 190 15.66 2.56 -5.38
CA LEU A 190 17.00 2.71 -5.98
C LEU A 190 18.14 1.98 -5.27
N LYS A 191 17.85 1.13 -4.27
CA LYS A 191 18.88 0.36 -3.54
C LYS A 191 19.76 -0.48 -4.48
N ASP A 192 19.20 -0.99 -5.57
CA ASP A 192 19.91 -1.76 -6.61
C ASP A 192 20.04 -0.98 -7.93
N GLY A 193 20.01 0.34 -7.82
CA GLY A 193 20.01 1.24 -8.96
C GLY A 193 18.71 1.24 -9.77
N ALA A 194 18.70 2.03 -10.83
CA ALA A 194 17.53 2.20 -11.68
C ALA A 194 17.12 0.89 -12.39
N HIS A 195 18.08 0.08 -12.82
CA HIS A 195 17.81 -1.20 -13.48
C HIS A 195 17.13 -2.20 -12.53
N GLY A 196 17.64 -2.36 -11.31
CA GLY A 196 17.02 -3.24 -10.31
C GLY A 196 15.61 -2.79 -9.92
N ASN A 197 15.35 -1.48 -9.87
CA ASN A 197 14.00 -0.97 -9.72
C ASN A 197 13.10 -1.40 -10.90
N GLN A 198 13.55 -1.23 -12.14
CA GLN A 198 12.76 -1.60 -13.32
C GLN A 198 12.44 -3.09 -13.36
N LEU A 199 13.41 -3.96 -13.08
CA LEU A 199 13.18 -5.41 -12.98
C LEU A 199 12.14 -5.75 -11.91
N SER A 200 12.26 -5.12 -10.73
CA SER A 200 11.30 -5.31 -9.65
C SER A 200 9.89 -4.87 -10.05
N LYS A 201 9.75 -3.70 -10.67
CA LYS A 201 8.44 -3.15 -11.09
C LYS A 201 7.83 -3.99 -12.21
N ALA A 202 8.63 -4.41 -13.19
CA ALA A 202 8.19 -5.32 -14.25
C ALA A 202 7.65 -6.65 -13.68
N ALA A 203 8.30 -7.21 -12.67
CA ALA A 203 7.81 -8.43 -12.01
C ALA A 203 6.44 -8.23 -11.33
N LEU A 204 6.23 -7.07 -10.68
CA LEU A 204 4.93 -6.73 -10.08
C LEU A 204 3.85 -6.53 -11.15
N LEU A 205 4.16 -5.81 -12.23
CA LEU A 205 3.21 -5.57 -13.33
C LEU A 205 2.75 -6.88 -13.98
N LEU A 206 3.68 -7.80 -14.24
CA LEU A 206 3.35 -9.12 -14.78
C LEU A 206 2.45 -9.92 -13.82
N ALA A 207 2.68 -9.81 -12.52
CA ALA A 207 1.86 -10.48 -11.52
C ALA A 207 0.45 -9.88 -11.42
N GLU A 208 0.32 -8.55 -11.37
CA GLU A 208 -0.98 -7.88 -11.29
C GLU A 208 -1.82 -8.10 -12.55
N GLU A 209 -1.21 -8.13 -13.74
CA GLU A 209 -1.87 -8.51 -14.99
C GLU A 209 -2.45 -9.94 -14.91
N GLU A 210 -1.64 -10.90 -14.45
CA GLU A 210 -2.09 -12.29 -14.28
C GLU A 210 -3.20 -12.42 -13.23
N LEU A 211 -3.14 -11.66 -12.12
CA LEU A 211 -4.19 -11.61 -11.11
C LEU A 211 -5.50 -11.06 -11.68
N CYS A 212 -5.44 -9.98 -12.46
CA CYS A 212 -6.63 -9.42 -13.14
C CYS A 212 -7.23 -10.44 -14.12
N ARG A 213 -6.39 -11.20 -14.83
CA ARG A 213 -6.82 -12.29 -15.72
C ARG A 213 -7.47 -13.46 -14.98
N ARG A 214 -6.93 -13.86 -13.81
CA ARG A 214 -7.46 -14.96 -12.99
C ARG A 214 -8.76 -14.61 -12.28
N PHE A 215 -8.92 -13.36 -11.87
CA PHE A 215 -10.05 -12.88 -11.06
C PHE A 215 -10.80 -11.73 -11.76
N PRO A 216 -11.39 -11.97 -12.94
CA PRO A 216 -12.06 -10.92 -13.71
C PRO A 216 -13.20 -10.27 -12.91
N GLY A 217 -13.22 -8.94 -12.86
CA GLY A 217 -14.19 -8.16 -12.07
C GLY A 217 -13.96 -8.15 -10.56
N ARG A 218 -13.03 -8.97 -10.05
CA ARG A 218 -12.60 -8.99 -8.65
C ARG A 218 -11.20 -8.42 -8.45
N CYS A 219 -10.35 -8.42 -9.47
CA CYS A 219 -9.06 -7.73 -9.50
C CYS A 219 -9.06 -6.72 -10.63
N ILE A 220 -8.66 -5.49 -10.31
CA ILE A 220 -8.71 -4.34 -11.21
C ILE A 220 -7.41 -3.58 -11.05
N TYR A 221 -6.67 -3.42 -12.15
CA TYR A 221 -5.41 -2.70 -12.15
C TYR A 221 -5.61 -1.20 -12.38
N PHE A 222 -4.92 -0.37 -11.60
CA PHE A 222 -4.81 1.07 -11.81
C PHE A 222 -3.35 1.47 -12.08
N PRO A 223 -3.04 2.19 -13.19
CA PRO A 223 -1.67 2.43 -13.64
C PRO A 223 -0.97 3.63 -12.97
N SER A 224 -0.84 3.62 -11.63
CA SER A 224 -0.25 4.75 -10.89
C SER A 224 1.26 4.93 -11.18
N TYR A 225 1.98 3.82 -11.44
CA TYR A 225 3.39 3.83 -11.78
C TYR A 225 3.66 4.47 -13.14
N GLU A 226 2.87 4.08 -14.14
CA GLU A 226 2.93 4.57 -15.52
C GLU A 226 2.56 6.04 -15.58
N ILE A 227 1.48 6.47 -14.88
CA ILE A 227 1.12 7.90 -14.81
C ILE A 227 2.31 8.72 -14.31
N MET A 228 2.99 8.25 -13.26
CA MET A 228 4.18 8.91 -12.75
C MET A 228 5.31 8.97 -13.80
N LEU A 229 5.55 7.87 -14.52
CA LEU A 229 6.66 7.79 -15.48
C LEU A 229 6.40 8.43 -16.84
N ASP A 230 5.14 8.51 -17.26
CA ASP A 230 4.77 8.89 -18.62
C ASP A 230 4.09 10.26 -18.70
N GLU A 231 3.33 10.66 -17.68
CA GLU A 231 2.69 11.97 -17.59
C GLU A 231 3.48 12.94 -16.70
N LEU A 232 4.02 12.44 -15.58
CA LEU A 232 4.71 13.22 -14.55
C LEU A 232 6.23 13.05 -14.59
N ARG A 233 6.82 13.02 -15.80
CA ARG A 233 8.24 12.66 -16.01
C ARG A 233 9.28 13.62 -15.40
N ASP A 234 8.89 14.85 -15.13
CA ASP A 234 9.80 15.92 -14.71
C ASP A 234 10.16 15.82 -13.22
N TYR A 235 11.40 16.17 -12.87
CA TYR A 235 11.89 16.13 -11.49
C TYR A 235 11.06 16.98 -10.50
N ARG A 236 10.33 18.00 -10.97
CA ARG A 236 9.39 18.77 -10.16
C ARG A 236 8.30 17.92 -9.49
N PHE A 237 8.04 16.73 -10.03
CA PHE A 237 7.04 15.81 -9.51
C PHE A 237 7.60 14.81 -8.49
N TYR A 238 8.90 14.88 -8.20
CA TYR A 238 9.51 14.16 -7.10
C TYR A 238 9.70 15.08 -5.90
N ALA A 239 9.63 14.51 -4.70
CA ALA A 239 10.02 15.16 -3.47
C ALA A 239 11.54 15.41 -3.42
N GLU A 240 12.02 16.10 -2.38
CA GLU A 240 13.44 16.47 -2.23
C GLU A 240 14.41 15.27 -2.28
N ASP A 241 13.94 14.08 -1.92
CA ASP A 241 14.73 12.84 -1.97
C ASP A 241 14.83 12.20 -3.37
N MET A 242 14.17 12.79 -4.37
CA MET A 242 14.18 12.34 -5.77
C MET A 242 13.66 10.91 -5.99
N VAL A 243 12.96 10.36 -4.99
CA VAL A 243 12.47 8.98 -4.94
C VAL A 243 10.97 8.94 -4.75
N HIS A 244 10.44 9.73 -3.83
CA HIS A 244 9.01 9.80 -3.56
C HIS A 244 8.33 10.80 -4.51
N PRO A 245 7.07 10.55 -4.92
CA PRO A 245 6.28 11.58 -5.58
C PRO A 245 6.08 12.79 -4.66
N SER A 246 6.07 14.00 -5.24
CA SER A 246 5.71 15.21 -4.52
C SER A 246 4.20 15.25 -4.20
N ASP A 247 3.78 16.14 -3.30
CA ASP A 247 2.36 16.32 -2.97
C ASP A 247 1.52 16.65 -4.21
N GLN A 248 2.09 17.39 -5.17
CA GLN A 248 1.44 17.68 -6.45
C GLN A 248 1.23 16.40 -7.27
N ALA A 249 2.23 15.54 -7.35
CA ALA A 249 2.14 14.27 -8.07
C ALA A 249 1.14 13.32 -7.41
N VAL A 250 1.13 13.24 -6.09
CA VAL A 250 0.13 12.47 -5.32
C VAL A 250 -1.28 13.00 -5.62
N GLY A 251 -1.49 14.31 -5.57
CA GLY A 251 -2.78 14.93 -5.89
C GLY A 251 -3.25 14.61 -7.31
N TYR A 252 -2.35 14.72 -8.28
CA TYR A 252 -2.67 14.38 -9.67
C TYR A 252 -3.05 12.91 -9.83
N ILE A 253 -2.29 11.98 -9.27
CA ILE A 253 -2.60 10.55 -9.38
C ILE A 253 -3.91 10.21 -8.64
N TRP A 254 -4.21 10.88 -7.52
CA TRP A 254 -5.50 10.78 -6.84
C TRP A 254 -6.66 11.22 -7.76
N GLU A 255 -6.55 12.35 -8.44
CA GLU A 255 -7.56 12.79 -9.43
C GLU A 255 -7.74 11.74 -10.54
N ARG A 256 -6.63 11.20 -11.07
CA ARG A 256 -6.68 10.12 -12.07
C ARG A 256 -7.35 8.84 -11.53
N PHE A 257 -7.13 8.51 -10.26
CA PHE A 257 -7.79 7.38 -9.61
C PHE A 257 -9.30 7.62 -9.43
N CYS A 258 -9.71 8.84 -9.03
CA CYS A 258 -11.12 9.20 -8.99
C CYS A 258 -11.76 9.13 -10.38
N ASP A 259 -11.10 9.64 -11.41
CA ASP A 259 -11.59 9.52 -12.79
C ASP A 259 -11.73 8.07 -13.24
N PHE A 260 -10.84 7.20 -12.79
CA PHE A 260 -10.85 5.79 -13.12
C PHE A 260 -11.97 5.02 -12.39
N ALA A 261 -12.11 5.21 -11.08
CA ALA A 261 -12.90 4.32 -10.22
C ALA A 261 -14.07 4.97 -9.48
N LEU A 262 -14.13 6.30 -9.31
CA LEU A 262 -15.23 6.93 -8.57
C LEU A 262 -16.50 6.96 -9.43
N ALA A 263 -17.62 6.52 -8.85
CA ALA A 263 -18.93 6.64 -9.49
C ALA A 263 -19.25 8.12 -9.77
N GLU A 264 -19.73 8.41 -10.99
CA GLU A 264 -19.90 9.80 -11.47
C GLU A 264 -20.88 10.61 -10.60
N ASP A 265 -21.89 9.95 -10.02
CA ASP A 265 -22.87 10.57 -9.11
C ASP A 265 -22.27 10.94 -7.73
N GLN A 266 -21.08 10.44 -7.40
CA GLN A 266 -20.35 10.73 -6.16
C GLN A 266 -19.40 11.92 -6.27
N ARG A 267 -19.09 12.40 -7.48
CA ARG A 267 -18.17 13.55 -7.69
C ARG A 267 -18.56 14.82 -6.92
N PRO A 268 -19.85 15.19 -6.79
CA PRO A 268 -20.24 16.33 -5.96
C PRO A 268 -19.89 16.15 -4.48
N ILE A 269 -19.98 14.93 -3.97
CA ILE A 269 -19.64 14.59 -2.58
C ILE A 269 -18.13 14.70 -2.38
N LEU A 270 -17.34 14.18 -3.32
CA LEU A 270 -15.87 14.36 -3.33
C LEU A 270 -15.48 15.83 -3.25
N ALA A 271 -16.03 16.67 -4.14
CA ALA A 271 -15.71 18.09 -4.17
C ALA A 271 -16.10 18.81 -2.88
N ALA A 272 -17.20 18.41 -2.24
CA ALA A 272 -17.64 18.94 -0.95
C ALA A 272 -16.68 18.53 0.19
N GLY A 273 -16.33 17.25 0.28
CA GLY A 273 -15.41 16.73 1.30
C GLY A 273 -14.03 17.38 1.21
N GLU A 274 -13.45 17.47 0.00
CA GLU A 274 -12.15 18.13 -0.21
C GLU A 274 -12.19 19.63 0.10
N LYS A 275 -13.34 20.29 -0.10
CA LYS A 275 -13.52 21.70 0.27
C LYS A 275 -13.59 21.85 1.79
N GLU A 276 -14.38 21.03 2.48
CA GLU A 276 -14.53 21.05 3.92
C GLU A 276 -13.18 20.78 4.63
N PHE A 277 -12.44 19.77 4.17
CA PHE A 277 -11.11 19.48 4.71
C PHE A 277 -10.12 20.63 4.50
N ARG A 278 -10.12 21.29 3.33
CA ARG A 278 -9.29 22.49 3.13
C ARG A 278 -9.66 23.61 4.09
N GLN A 279 -10.96 23.81 4.34
CA GLN A 279 -11.44 24.81 5.30
C GLN A 279 -11.02 24.49 6.74
N SER A 280 -11.07 23.23 7.16
CA SER A 280 -10.64 22.83 8.52
C SER A 280 -9.14 23.02 8.76
N ARG A 281 -8.32 22.98 7.70
CA ARG A 281 -6.88 23.26 7.75
C ARG A 281 -6.51 24.74 7.67
N HIS A 282 -7.44 25.61 7.25
CA HIS A 282 -7.21 27.05 7.32
C HIS A 282 -7.19 27.49 8.78
N ARG A 283 -6.00 27.82 9.30
CA ARG A 283 -5.88 28.57 10.54
C ARG A 283 -6.32 30.01 10.28
N PRO A 284 -7.34 30.55 10.97
CA PRO A 284 -7.66 31.96 10.87
C PRO A 284 -6.44 32.75 11.36
N MET A 285 -5.97 33.69 10.54
CA MET A 285 -4.97 34.66 10.96
C MET A 285 -5.68 35.71 11.82
N HIS A 286 -5.68 35.50 13.13
CA HIS A 286 -5.98 36.51 14.14
C HIS A 286 -4.72 36.82 14.92
#